data_AF-A0A1C3EK81-F1
#
_entry.id   AF-A0A1C3EK81-F1
#
_cell.length_a   1.000
_cell.length_b   1.000
_cell.length_c   1.000
_cell.angle_alpha   90.00
_cell.angle_beta   90.00
_cell.angle_gamma   90.00
#
_symmetry.space_group_name_H-M   'P 1'
#
loop_
_entity.id
_entity.type
_entity.pdbx_description
1 polymer ?
#
loop_
_entity_poly.entity_id
_entity_poly.type
_entity_poly.pdbx_seq_one_letter_code
_entity_poly.pdbx_strand_id
1 'polypeptide(L)'
;MAVLSSLSFRSLLLLRLALDANEYGCDIEQDIMDLYLFPERLAESYPDEWRSYIKRGLARLKIKESSVAAMLSDQPHTLNDDEEKLLEKIRNAKPQFDRLIAVVDEAQRAQHADNVSALQTPLHRWLEWAIS
;
A
#
# COMPACT_ATOMS: atom_id res chain seq x y z
N MET A 1 -17.63 -11.56 -1.44
CA MET A 1 -16.83 -10.33 -1.23
C MET A 1 -15.43 -10.58 -1.74
N ALA A 2 -14.79 -9.61 -2.39
CA ALA A 2 -13.40 -9.73 -2.83
C ALA A 2 -12.47 -9.72 -1.61
N VAL A 3 -11.67 -10.75 -1.42
CA VAL A 3 -10.75 -10.91 -0.28
C VAL A 3 -9.81 -9.72 -0.10
N LEU A 4 -9.35 -9.12 -1.20
CA LEU A 4 -8.46 -7.96 -1.19
C LEU A 4 -9.15 -6.67 -0.70
N SER A 5 -10.49 -6.61 -0.75
CA SER A 5 -11.24 -5.45 -0.23
C SER A 5 -11.29 -5.41 1.29
N SER A 6 -11.17 -6.56 1.95
CA SER A 6 -11.15 -6.69 3.42
C SER A 6 -9.74 -6.62 4.03
N LEU A 7 -8.69 -6.55 3.20
CA LEU A 7 -7.32 -6.49 3.71
C LEU A 7 -6.99 -5.12 4.31
N SER A 8 -6.20 -5.15 5.38
CA SER A 8 -5.61 -3.94 5.95
C SER A 8 -4.64 -3.30 4.95
N PHE A 9 -4.43 -1.99 5.10
CA PHE A 9 -3.45 -1.26 4.28
C PHE A 9 -2.03 -1.87 4.40
N ARG A 10 -1.65 -2.33 5.58
CA ARG A 10 -0.37 -3.03 5.83
C ARG A 10 -0.24 -4.29 4.96
N SER A 11 -1.29 -5.10 4.93
CA SER A 11 -1.32 -6.32 4.12
C SER A 11 -1.26 -5.99 2.63
N LEU A 12 -1.96 -4.93 2.19
CA LEU A 12 -1.92 -4.48 0.80
C LEU A 12 -0.53 -3.97 0.41
N LEU A 13 0.12 -3.15 1.23
CA LEU A 13 1.48 -2.67 0.96
C LEU A 13 2.47 -3.83 0.86
N LEU A 14 2.44 -4.77 1.80
CA LEU A 14 3.34 -5.92 1.80
C LEU A 14 3.16 -6.77 0.53
N LEU A 15 1.91 -7.03 0.14
CA LEU A 15 1.60 -7.74 -1.10
C LEU A 15 2.02 -6.94 -2.34
N ARG A 16 1.82 -5.62 -2.36
CA ARG A 16 2.22 -4.73 -3.45
C ARG A 16 3.73 -4.75 -3.66
N LEU A 17 4.52 -4.74 -2.58
CA LEU A 17 5.99 -4.86 -2.62
C LEU A 17 6.44 -6.27 -3.06
N ALA A 18 5.81 -7.32 -2.53
CA ALA A 18 6.16 -8.70 -2.87
C ALA A 18 5.89 -9.04 -4.34
N LEU A 19 4.82 -8.49 -4.88
CA LEU A 19 4.40 -8.68 -6.26
C LEU A 19 4.99 -7.64 -7.21
N ASP A 20 5.83 -6.72 -6.70
CA ASP A 20 6.46 -5.68 -7.51
C ASP A 20 7.34 -6.34 -8.57
N ALA A 21 6.75 -6.52 -9.74
CA ALA A 21 7.50 -6.63 -10.96
C ALA A 21 7.91 -5.19 -11.24
N ASN A 22 9.22 -4.96 -11.42
CA ASN A 22 9.83 -3.69 -11.83
C ASN A 22 9.30 -3.25 -13.22
N GLU A 23 7.99 -3.06 -13.31
CA GLU A 23 7.24 -2.63 -14.47
C GLU A 23 7.52 -1.16 -14.61
N TYR A 24 8.29 -0.85 -15.64
CA TYR A 24 8.63 0.51 -16.06
C TYR A 24 7.50 1.49 -15.77
N GLY A 25 7.69 2.34 -14.75
CA GLY A 25 6.81 3.48 -14.44
C GLY A 25 6.10 3.49 -13.08
N CYS A 26 6.23 2.47 -12.22
CA CYS A 26 5.62 2.48 -10.88
C CYS A 26 6.70 2.28 -9.79
N ASP A 27 7.16 3.38 -9.22
CA ASP A 27 8.08 3.39 -8.07
C ASP A 27 7.25 3.49 -6.78
N ILE A 28 6.95 2.34 -6.21
CA ILE A 28 6.16 2.25 -4.97
C ILE A 28 6.85 2.96 -3.80
N GLU A 29 8.18 3.05 -3.79
CA GLU A 29 8.88 3.79 -2.74
C GLU A 29 8.61 5.28 -2.89
N GLN A 30 8.70 5.82 -4.11
CA GLN A 30 8.30 7.20 -4.37
C GLN A 30 6.83 7.46 -4.05
N ASP A 31 5.92 6.56 -4.45
CA ASP A 31 4.49 6.68 -4.13
C ASP A 31 4.25 6.75 -2.61
N ILE A 32 4.96 5.94 -1.82
CA ILE A 32 4.87 6.01 -0.36
C ILE A 32 5.45 7.33 0.17
N MET A 33 6.55 7.81 -0.38
CA MET A 33 7.16 9.08 0.04
C MET A 33 6.26 10.28 -0.30
N ASP A 34 5.48 10.21 -1.37
CA ASP A 34 4.51 11.25 -1.73
C ASP A 34 3.39 11.43 -0.69
N LEU A 35 3.17 10.45 0.22
CA LEU A 35 2.23 10.58 1.33
C LEU A 35 2.58 11.69 2.31
N TYR A 36 3.83 12.15 2.36
CA TYR A 36 4.20 13.33 3.14
C TYR A 36 3.56 14.61 2.58
N LEU A 37 3.26 14.64 1.29
CA LEU A 37 2.66 15.79 0.59
C LEU A 37 1.16 15.60 0.36
N PHE A 38 0.76 14.37 0.06
CA PHE A 38 -0.61 13.99 -0.34
C PHE A 38 -1.12 12.82 0.52
N PRO A 39 -1.25 13.00 1.84
CA PRO A 39 -1.66 11.92 2.74
C PRO A 39 -3.01 11.33 2.34
N GLU A 40 -3.96 12.12 1.84
CA GLU A 40 -5.31 11.72 1.40
C GLU A 40 -5.31 10.55 0.41
N ARG A 41 -4.26 10.40 -0.41
CA ARG A 41 -4.13 9.29 -1.37
C ARG A 41 -4.16 7.92 -0.70
N LEU A 42 -3.76 7.84 0.57
CA LEU A 42 -3.83 6.64 1.40
C LEU A 42 -5.26 6.09 1.53
N ALA A 43 -6.26 6.99 1.57
CA ALA A 43 -7.67 6.64 1.73
C ALA A 43 -8.41 6.60 0.39
N GLU A 44 -8.03 7.49 -0.54
CA GLU A 44 -8.79 7.72 -1.77
C GLU A 44 -8.36 6.81 -2.93
N SER A 45 -7.06 6.77 -3.27
CA SER A 45 -6.61 6.20 -4.55
C SER A 45 -5.71 4.96 -4.40
N TYR A 46 -4.76 4.98 -3.47
CA TYR A 46 -3.79 3.89 -3.31
C TYR A 46 -4.39 2.51 -3.01
N PRO A 47 -5.41 2.37 -2.15
CA PRO A 47 -5.99 1.05 -1.89
C PRO A 47 -6.51 0.37 -3.17
N ASP A 48 -7.17 1.11 -4.06
CA ASP A 48 -7.74 0.55 -5.29
C ASP A 48 -6.68 0.29 -6.37
N GLU A 49 -5.71 1.18 -6.50
CA GLU A 49 -4.55 1.00 -7.37
C GLU A 49 -3.76 -0.26 -6.95
N TRP A 50 -3.49 -0.41 -5.66
CA TRP A 50 -2.73 -1.54 -5.12
C TRP A 50 -3.49 -2.85 -5.25
N ARG A 51 -4.80 -2.88 -4.95
CA ARG A 51 -5.64 -4.07 -5.18
C ARG A 51 -5.59 -4.50 -6.64
N SER A 52 -5.69 -3.54 -7.56
CA SER A 52 -5.63 -3.82 -9.00
C SER A 52 -4.28 -4.40 -9.40
N TYR A 53 -3.19 -3.84 -8.87
CA TYR A 53 -1.84 -4.34 -9.10
C TYR A 53 -1.66 -5.77 -8.54
N ILE A 54 -2.06 -5.99 -7.28
CA ILE A 54 -1.99 -7.30 -6.61
C ILE A 54 -2.77 -8.35 -7.41
N LYS A 55 -3.99 -8.05 -7.86
CA LYS A 55 -4.78 -8.96 -8.70
C LYS A 55 -4.03 -9.40 -9.95
N ARG A 56 -3.36 -8.46 -10.65
CA ARG A 56 -2.53 -8.79 -11.82
C ARG A 56 -1.33 -9.66 -11.45
N GLY A 57 -0.66 -9.35 -10.35
CA GLY A 57 0.47 -10.15 -9.85
C GLY A 57 0.08 -11.59 -9.49
N LEU A 58 -1.03 -11.76 -8.76
CA LEU A 58 -1.59 -13.06 -8.41
C LEU A 58 -1.97 -13.88 -9.65
N ALA A 59 -2.60 -13.24 -10.64
CA ALA A 59 -2.97 -13.91 -11.89
C ALA A 59 -1.75 -14.45 -12.65
N ARG A 60 -0.61 -13.73 -12.66
CA ARG A 60 0.64 -14.22 -13.27
C ARG A 60 1.21 -15.44 -12.55
N LEU A 61 1.09 -15.47 -11.23
CA LEU A 61 1.49 -16.60 -10.40
C LEU A 61 0.42 -17.71 -10.35
N LYS A 62 -0.71 -17.56 -11.05
CA LYS A 62 -1.85 -18.49 -11.04
C LYS A 62 -2.44 -18.74 -9.64
N ILE A 63 -2.28 -17.78 -8.73
CA ILE A 63 -2.79 -17.85 -7.36
C ILE A 63 -4.19 -17.23 -7.31
N LYS A 64 -5.12 -17.90 -6.63
CA LYS A 64 -6.47 -17.37 -6.41
C LYS A 64 -6.46 -16.37 -5.27
N GLU A 65 -7.30 -15.34 -5.38
CA GLU A 65 -7.46 -14.32 -4.33
C GLU A 65 -7.86 -14.93 -2.97
N SER A 66 -8.66 -16.00 -2.99
CA SER A 66 -9.06 -16.74 -1.79
C SER A 66 -7.90 -17.41 -1.06
N SER A 67 -6.87 -17.85 -1.78
CA SER A 67 -5.67 -18.45 -1.18
C SER A 67 -4.90 -17.41 -0.36
N VAL A 68 -4.89 -16.15 -0.79
CA VAL A 68 -4.15 -15.08 -0.09
C VAL A 68 -4.70 -14.84 1.31
N ALA A 69 -6.03 -14.90 1.51
CA ALA A 69 -6.61 -14.82 2.85
C ALA A 69 -6.14 -15.98 3.74
N ALA A 70 -6.10 -17.20 3.21
CA ALA A 70 -5.65 -18.36 3.94
C ALA A 70 -4.16 -18.25 4.31
N MET A 71 -3.32 -17.79 3.38
CA MET A 71 -1.88 -17.58 3.59
C MET A 71 -1.56 -16.47 4.61
N LEU A 72 -2.41 -15.43 4.68
CA LEU A 72 -2.27 -14.35 5.65
C LEU A 72 -2.92 -14.67 7.01
N SER A 73 -3.69 -15.75 7.09
CA SER A 73 -4.26 -16.25 8.34
C SER A 73 -3.31 -17.26 8.97
N ASP A 74 -3.19 -17.29 10.30
CA ASP A 74 -2.41 -18.29 11.05
C ASP A 74 -3.00 -19.73 10.98
N GLN A 75 -3.87 -20.00 10.02
CA GLN A 75 -4.47 -21.31 9.83
C GLN A 75 -3.49 -22.24 9.12
N PRO A 76 -3.29 -23.48 9.61
CA PRO A 76 -2.45 -24.44 8.92
C PRO A 76 -3.08 -24.81 7.57
N HIS A 77 -2.39 -24.47 6.48
CA HIS A 77 -2.76 -24.86 5.13
C HIS A 77 -1.55 -25.43 4.39
N THR A 78 -1.78 -26.45 3.57
CA THR A 78 -0.75 -26.98 2.68
C THR A 78 -0.55 -26.03 1.50
N LEU A 79 0.64 -25.46 1.40
CA LEU A 79 1.03 -24.55 0.32
C LEU A 79 1.33 -25.36 -0.94
N ASN A 80 0.90 -24.85 -2.09
CA ASN A 80 1.42 -25.30 -3.38
C ASN A 80 2.71 -24.54 -3.76
N ASP A 81 3.42 -25.03 -4.77
CA ASP A 81 4.70 -24.45 -5.23
C ASP A 81 4.62 -22.95 -5.57
N ASP A 82 3.48 -22.47 -6.09
CA ASP A 82 3.30 -21.07 -6.47
C ASP A 82 3.00 -20.19 -5.24
N GLU A 83 2.23 -20.70 -4.28
CA GLU A 83 1.99 -20.05 -2.99
C GLU A 83 3.27 -19.97 -2.15
N GLU A 84 4.13 -20.98 -2.20
CA GLU A 84 5.44 -20.96 -1.55
C GLU A 84 6.36 -19.88 -2.15
N LYS A 85 6.42 -19.76 -3.48
CA LYS A 85 7.13 -18.66 -4.15
C LYS A 85 6.59 -17.29 -3.75
N LEU A 86 5.28 -17.14 -3.58
CA LEU A 86 4.68 -15.90 -3.11
C LEU A 86 5.11 -15.59 -1.68
N LEU A 87 5.15 -16.58 -0.79
CA LEU A 87 5.66 -16.39 0.58
C LEU A 87 7.13 -15.98 0.60
N GLU A 88 7.96 -16.57 -0.25
CA GLU A 88 9.36 -16.16 -0.38
C GLU A 88 9.47 -14.71 -0.84
N LYS A 89 8.69 -14.30 -1.84
CA LYS A 89 8.61 -12.90 -2.28
C LYS A 89 8.17 -11.97 -1.15
N ILE A 90 7.18 -12.36 -0.36
CA ILE A 90 6.71 -11.60 0.81
C ILE A 90 7.82 -11.45 1.85
N ARG A 91 8.55 -12.53 2.16
CA ARG A 91 9.69 -12.51 3.09
C ARG A 91 10.79 -11.58 2.59
N ASN A 92 11.10 -11.61 1.29
CA ASN A 92 12.11 -10.75 0.67
C ASN A 92 11.68 -9.28 0.61
N ALA A 93 10.38 -9.00 0.54
CA ALA A 93 9.84 -7.64 0.61
C ALA A 93 9.83 -7.05 2.03
N LYS A 94 9.95 -7.89 3.07
CA LYS A 94 9.84 -7.46 4.47
C LYS A 94 10.80 -6.33 4.85
N PRO A 95 12.10 -6.34 4.49
CA PRO A 95 13.00 -5.25 4.85
C PRO A 95 12.58 -3.91 4.22
N GLN A 96 12.10 -3.92 2.99
CA GLN A 96 11.59 -2.71 2.33
C GLN A 96 10.28 -2.25 2.97
N PHE A 97 9.39 -3.18 3.28
CA PHE A 97 8.15 -2.92 4.02
C PHE A 97 8.42 -2.26 5.38
N ASP A 98 9.36 -2.80 6.17
CA ASP A 98 9.68 -2.28 7.51
C ASP A 98 10.18 -0.82 7.44
N ARG A 99 10.83 -0.41 6.34
CA ARG A 99 11.24 0.98 6.11
C ARG A 99 10.07 1.90 5.75
N LEU A 100 9.20 1.43 4.85
CA LEU A 100 8.13 2.24 4.27
C LEU A 100 6.89 2.35 5.16
N ILE A 101 6.64 1.36 6.01
CA ILE A 101 5.43 1.32 6.83
C ILE A 101 5.36 2.47 7.84
N ALA A 102 6.51 3.01 8.27
CA ALA A 102 6.56 4.16 9.16
C ALA A 102 5.90 5.41 8.54
N VAL A 103 6.12 5.64 7.24
CA VAL A 103 5.55 6.77 6.49
C VAL A 103 4.03 6.63 6.40
N VAL A 104 3.57 5.42 6.11
CA VAL A 104 2.15 5.07 6.04
C VAL A 104 1.45 5.26 7.38
N ASP A 105 2.06 4.78 8.47
CA ASP A 105 1.51 4.93 9.82
C ASP A 105 1.47 6.40 10.25
N GLU A 106 2.43 7.22 9.81
CA GLU A 106 2.41 8.66 10.03
C GLU A 106 1.31 9.35 9.24
N ALA A 107 1.19 9.07 7.94
CA ALA A 107 0.14 9.63 7.09
C ALA A 107 -1.26 9.24 7.60
N GLN A 108 -1.44 7.99 8.04
CA GLN A 108 -2.70 7.52 8.62
C GLN A 108 -3.02 8.26 9.93
N ARG A 109 -2.02 8.47 10.79
CA ARG A 109 -2.20 9.27 12.02
C ARG A 109 -2.55 10.71 11.71
N ALA A 110 -1.91 11.33 10.72
CA ALA A 110 -2.23 12.69 10.29
C ALA A 110 -3.69 12.80 9.82
N GLN A 111 -4.18 11.86 8.98
CA GLN A 111 -5.58 11.89 8.54
C GLN A 111 -6.61 11.74 9.66
N HIS A 112 -6.28 10.99 10.72
CA HIS A 112 -7.19 10.75 11.85
C HIS A 112 -7.00 11.74 13.01
N ALA A 113 -6.03 12.64 12.91
CA ALA A 113 -5.77 13.63 13.94
C ALA A 113 -6.78 14.79 13.79
N ASP A 114 -7.66 14.97 14.79
CA ASP A 114 -8.64 16.08 14.85
C ASP A 114 -8.00 17.48 14.88
N ASN A 115 -6.67 17.55 14.94
CA ASN A 115 -5.85 18.75 15.10
C ASN A 115 -4.95 19.07 13.89
N VAL A 116 -5.20 18.50 12.71
CA VAL A 116 -4.50 18.94 11.48
C VAL A 116 -4.94 20.34 11.10
N SER A 117 -4.21 21.33 11.63
CA SER A 117 -4.22 22.68 11.10
C SER A 117 -3.37 22.65 9.84
N ALA A 118 -3.98 22.90 8.67
CA ALA A 118 -3.23 23.09 7.43
C ALA A 118 -2.10 24.09 7.69
N LEU A 119 -0.86 23.65 7.52
CA LEU A 119 0.31 24.48 7.74
C LEU A 119 0.30 25.54 6.63
N GLN A 120 -0.19 26.73 6.95
CA GLN A 120 -0.26 27.89 6.06
C GLN A 120 1.16 28.30 5.66
N THR A 121 1.68 27.67 4.62
CA THR A 121 2.99 28.01 4.02
C THR A 121 2.97 29.45 3.51
N PRO A 122 4.14 30.11 3.36
CA PRO A 122 4.21 31.44 2.78
C PRO A 122 3.55 31.52 1.39
N LEU A 123 3.57 30.43 0.62
CA LEU A 123 2.91 30.32 -0.69
C LEU A 123 1.38 30.27 -0.55
N HIS A 124 0.85 29.52 0.41
CA HIS A 124 -0.59 29.42 0.68
C HIS A 124 -1.17 30.79 1.06
N ARG A 125 -0.49 31.53 1.95
CA ARG A 125 -0.89 32.89 2.33
C ARG A 125 -0.83 33.89 1.17
N TRP A 126 0.15 33.74 0.28
CA TRP A 126 0.26 34.60 -0.91
C TRP A 126 -0.89 34.35 -1.90
N LEU A 127 -1.30 33.09 -2.11
CA LEU A 127 -2.41 32.74 -2.98
C LEU A 127 -3.76 33.23 -2.43
N GLU A 128 -4.00 33.11 -1.12
CA GLU A 128 -5.21 33.67 -0.49
C GLU A 128 -5.29 35.19 -0.63
N TRP A 129 -4.16 35.90 -0.49
CA TRP A 129 -4.10 37.35 -0.71
C TRP A 129 -4.35 37.75 -2.16
N ALA A 130 -3.80 37.01 -3.13
CA ALA A 130 -3.87 37.36 -4.55
C ALA A 130 -5.27 37.20 -5.16
N ILE A 131 -6.17 36.47 -4.50
CA ILE A 131 -7.53 36.17 -4.97
C ILE A 131 -8.60 36.90 -4.12
N SER A 132 -8.18 37.66 -3.10
CA SER A 132 -9.03 38.55 -2.28
C SER A 132 -9.06 39.97 -2.86
#